data_AF-A0A1B6FVJ7-F1
#
_entry.id   AF-A0A1B6FVJ7-F1
#
_cell.length_a   1.000
_cell.length_b   1.000
_cell.length_c   1.000
_cell.angle_alpha   90.00
_cell.angle_beta   90.00
_cell.angle_gamma   90.00
#
_symmetry.space_group_name_H-M   'P 1'
#
loop_
_entity.id
_entity.type
_entity.pdbx_description
1 polymer ?
#
loop_
_entity_poly.entity_id
_entity_poly.type
_entity_poly.pdbx_seq_one_letter_code
_entity_poly.pdbx_strand_id
1 'polypeptide(L)'
;MQSYHHIFLNVCSQGEFSLKRLQICINYFEKRGHRQIKAFLPHHRINRETYSGLTLMERQGTVVFTPSRKVNGKRVASYDDRFIVQYATECGGVIVTTDNYRDLLQENPNWKETIEQRILMFSWVDDVLMFPQDPMGRHGPPLDEFLKFPD
;
A
#
# COMPACT_ATOMS: atom_id res chain seq x y z
N MET A 1 -16.30 3.05 -17.13
CA MET A 1 -15.87 3.41 -15.77
C MET A 1 -14.39 3.67 -15.89
N GLN A 2 -13.94 4.94 -15.78
CA GLN A 2 -12.52 5.26 -15.94
C GLN A 2 -11.72 4.38 -14.97
N SER A 3 -10.74 3.64 -15.48
CA SER A 3 -9.81 2.88 -14.68
C SER A 3 -8.99 3.88 -13.88
N TYR A 4 -9.45 4.22 -12.69
CA TYR A 4 -8.65 4.99 -11.76
C TYR A 4 -7.58 4.02 -11.28
N HIS A 5 -6.33 4.33 -11.54
CA HIS A 5 -5.22 3.41 -11.32
C HIS A 5 -4.51 3.75 -10.03
N HIS A 6 -4.71 2.89 -9.03
CA HIS A 6 -4.31 3.18 -7.67
C HIS A 6 -2.97 2.52 -7.31
N ILE A 7 -2.13 3.27 -6.61
CA ILE A 7 -0.96 2.75 -5.89
C ILE A 7 -1.36 2.51 -4.43
N PHE A 8 -1.18 1.29 -3.95
CA PHE A 8 -1.52 0.89 -2.59
C PHE A 8 -0.30 0.69 -1.74
N LEU A 9 -0.16 1.46 -0.68
CA LEU A 9 1.02 1.40 0.15
C LEU A 9 0.76 0.58 1.40
N ASN A 10 1.48 -0.54 1.53
CA ASN A 10 1.69 -1.26 2.79
C ASN A 10 3.13 -1.05 3.28
N VAL A 11 3.49 0.20 3.60
CA VAL A 11 4.85 0.55 4.07
C VAL A 11 5.11 0.07 5.52
N CYS A 12 4.17 -0.68 6.12
CA CYS A 12 4.17 -1.02 7.54
C CYS A 12 4.67 -2.42 7.87
N SER A 13 5.04 -3.26 6.89
CA SER A 13 5.12 -4.70 7.12
C SER A 13 6.34 -5.18 7.92
N GLN A 14 7.34 -4.33 8.24
CA GLN A 14 8.44 -4.70 9.14
C GLN A 14 8.99 -3.45 9.88
N GLY A 15 8.79 -3.36 11.21
CA GLY A 15 9.36 -2.32 12.09
C GLY A 15 8.36 -1.30 12.68
N GLU A 16 8.89 -0.26 13.34
CA GLU A 16 8.07 0.86 13.83
C GLU A 16 7.51 1.68 12.67
N PHE A 17 6.25 2.09 12.79
CA PHE A 17 5.61 2.97 11.82
C PHE A 17 6.30 4.33 11.79
N SER A 18 6.65 4.81 10.59
CA SER A 18 7.23 6.13 10.38
C SER A 18 6.40 6.95 9.40
N LEU A 19 5.79 8.02 9.90
CA LEU A 19 5.05 8.98 9.08
C LEU A 19 5.95 9.60 8.00
N LYS A 20 7.23 9.86 8.32
CA LYS A 20 8.22 10.38 7.37
C LYS A 20 8.42 9.40 6.20
N ARG A 21 8.61 8.11 6.48
CA ARG A 21 8.80 7.08 5.44
C ARG A 21 7.55 6.91 4.57
N LEU A 22 6.36 6.99 5.17
CA LEU A 22 5.11 7.00 4.42
C LEU A 22 5.05 8.19 3.45
N GLN A 23 5.39 9.40 3.91
CA GLN A 23 5.40 10.60 3.06
C GLN A 23 6.43 10.48 1.93
N ILE A 24 7.62 9.96 2.19
CA ILE A 24 8.64 9.71 1.15
C ILE A 24 8.08 8.77 0.07
N CYS A 25 7.42 7.69 0.49
CA CYS A 25 6.82 6.73 -0.44
C CYS A 25 5.72 7.37 -1.30
N ILE A 26 4.81 8.13 -0.69
CA ILE A 26 3.76 8.87 -1.43
C ILE A 26 4.39 9.84 -2.42
N ASN A 27 5.34 10.67 -1.96
CA ASN A 27 6.02 11.67 -2.79
C ASN A 27 6.74 11.04 -3.98
N TYR A 28 7.26 9.81 -3.84
CA TYR A 28 7.89 9.09 -4.96
C TYR A 28 6.91 8.88 -6.11
N PHE A 29 5.70 8.38 -5.82
CA PHE A 29 4.70 8.13 -6.85
C PHE A 29 4.05 9.41 -7.37
N GLU A 30 3.85 10.42 -6.51
CA GLU A 30 3.35 11.74 -6.95
C GLU A 30 4.29 12.41 -7.96
N LYS A 31 5.61 12.35 -7.71
CA LYS A 31 6.64 12.88 -8.63
C LYS A 31 6.66 12.17 -9.98
N ARG A 32 6.19 10.92 -10.03
CA ARG A 32 6.03 10.13 -11.26
C ARG A 32 4.69 10.39 -11.96
N GLY A 33 3.85 11.27 -11.41
CA GLY A 33 2.57 11.67 -11.99
C GLY A 33 1.36 10.87 -11.50
N HIS A 34 1.54 9.89 -10.60
CA HIS A 34 0.42 9.14 -10.04
C HIS A 34 -0.40 10.04 -9.11
N ARG A 35 -1.73 10.02 -9.30
CA ARG A 35 -2.68 10.85 -8.52
C ARG A 35 -3.53 10.04 -7.56
N GLN A 36 -3.77 8.78 -7.86
CA GLN A 36 -4.55 7.89 -7.02
C GLN A 36 -3.59 7.05 -6.18
N ILE A 37 -3.21 7.56 -5.01
CA ILE A 37 -2.33 6.87 -4.07
C ILE A 37 -3.09 6.69 -2.77
N LYS A 38 -3.15 5.47 -2.25
CA LYS A 38 -3.87 5.13 -1.02
C LYS A 38 -2.97 4.32 -0.10
N ALA A 39 -2.77 4.81 1.12
CA ALA A 39 -2.11 4.09 2.19
C ALA A 39 -3.17 3.60 3.18
N PHE A 40 -3.33 2.28 3.27
CA PHE A 40 -4.20 1.67 4.27
C PHE A 40 -3.44 1.52 5.58
N LEU A 41 -4.01 2.04 6.66
CA LEU A 41 -3.39 2.01 7.98
C LEU A 41 -4.40 1.58 9.05
N PRO A 42 -3.99 0.80 10.06
CA PRO A 42 -4.84 0.56 11.20
C PRO A 42 -4.93 1.81 12.06
N HIS A 43 -6.12 2.06 12.61
CA HIS A 43 -6.40 3.27 13.40
C HIS A 43 -5.50 3.46 14.63
N HIS A 44 -4.84 2.40 15.12
CA HIS A 44 -3.90 2.49 16.24
C HIS A 44 -2.56 3.17 15.88
N ARG A 45 -2.29 3.44 14.60
CA ARG A 45 -1.10 4.21 14.17
C ARG A 45 -1.20 5.70 14.50
N ILE A 46 -2.39 6.19 14.83
CA ILE A 46 -2.60 7.55 15.33
C ILE A 46 -2.11 7.64 16.78
N ASN A 47 -1.11 8.49 17.00
CA ASN A 47 -0.60 8.86 18.32
C ASN A 47 -0.35 10.38 18.34
N ARG A 48 0.18 10.91 19.45
CA ARG A 48 0.42 12.36 19.61
C ARG A 48 1.31 12.95 18.50
N GLU A 49 2.29 12.20 18.01
CA GLU A 49 3.26 12.66 17.01
C GLU A 49 2.72 12.53 15.58
N THR A 50 1.94 11.48 15.31
CA THR A 50 1.43 11.20 13.96
C THR A 50 0.08 11.85 13.67
N TYR A 51 -0.63 12.32 14.70
CA TYR A 51 -2.01 12.83 14.60
C TYR A 51 -2.19 13.87 13.49
N SER A 52 -1.47 14.99 13.57
CA SER A 52 -1.66 16.11 12.64
C SER A 52 -1.40 15.70 11.18
N GLY A 53 -0.35 14.92 10.93
CA GLY A 53 0.00 14.46 9.59
C GLY A 53 -0.99 13.44 9.04
N LEU A 54 -1.29 12.39 9.81
CA LEU A 54 -2.21 11.34 9.37
C LEU A 54 -3.64 11.87 9.17
N THR A 55 -4.12 12.77 10.04
CA THR A 55 -5.44 13.40 9.87
C THR A 55 -5.49 14.31 8.64
N LEU A 56 -4.40 15.03 8.32
CA LEU A 56 -4.32 15.79 7.07
C LEU A 56 -4.38 14.86 5.85
N MET A 57 -3.60 13.78 5.86
CA MET A 57 -3.51 12.82 4.76
C MET A 57 -4.82 12.04 4.58
N GLU A 58 -5.55 11.76 5.65
CA GLU A 58 -6.90 11.18 5.60
C GLU A 58 -7.87 12.15 4.93
N ARG A 59 -7.87 13.43 5.31
CA ARG A 59 -8.72 14.46 4.68
C ARG A 59 -8.41 14.67 3.21
N GLN A 60 -7.14 14.53 2.81
CA GLN A 60 -6.71 14.57 1.42
C GLN A 60 -7.05 13.28 0.66
N GLY A 61 -7.46 12.23 1.37
CA GLY A 61 -7.80 10.93 0.82
C GLY A 61 -6.59 10.06 0.48
N THR A 62 -5.37 10.43 0.86
CA THR A 62 -4.16 9.63 0.61
C THR A 62 -3.97 8.54 1.67
N VAL A 63 -4.51 8.73 2.87
CA VAL A 63 -4.58 7.70 3.92
C VAL A 63 -6.03 7.24 4.09
N VAL A 64 -6.21 5.92 4.25
CA VAL A 64 -7.49 5.29 4.56
C VAL A 64 -7.30 4.45 5.83
N PHE A 65 -8.05 4.76 6.88
CA PHE A 65 -8.01 3.93 8.08
C PHE A 65 -8.89 2.70 7.95
N THR A 66 -8.33 1.54 8.26
CA THR A 66 -9.08 0.30 8.31
C THR A 66 -9.92 0.21 9.59
N PRO A 67 -11.08 -0.47 9.54
CA PRO A 67 -11.96 -0.58 10.69
C PRO A 67 -11.27 -1.24 11.89
N SER A 68 -11.42 -0.63 13.05
CA SER A 68 -11.13 -1.26 14.34
C SER A 68 -12.13 -0.78 15.39
N ARG A 69 -12.46 -1.63 16.35
CA ARG A 69 -13.41 -1.32 17.44
C ARG A 69 -12.94 -1.85 18.77
N LYS A 70 -13.54 -1.37 19.86
CA LYS A 70 -13.39 -1.94 21.20
C LYS A 70 -14.59 -2.84 21.51
N VAL A 71 -14.33 -4.07 21.93
CA VAL A 71 -15.34 -5.03 22.41
C VAL A 71 -14.89 -5.51 23.78
N ASN A 72 -15.69 -5.27 24.82
CA ASN A 72 -15.36 -5.62 26.22
C ASN A 72 -13.98 -5.12 26.65
N GLY A 73 -13.64 -3.87 26.31
CA GLY A 73 -12.34 -3.25 26.61
C GLY A 73 -11.17 -3.75 25.76
N LYS A 74 -11.34 -4.83 24.97
CA LYS A 74 -10.32 -5.36 24.07
C LYS A 74 -10.45 -4.75 22.68
N ARG A 75 -9.32 -4.44 22.05
CA ARG A 75 -9.31 -3.99 20.65
C ARG A 75 -9.52 -5.18 19.73
N VAL A 76 -10.44 -5.03 18.78
CA VAL A 76 -10.65 -5.95 17.65
C VAL A 76 -10.37 -5.13 16.39
N ALA A 77 -9.36 -5.52 15.63
CA ALA A 77 -9.00 -4.88 14.37
C ALA A 77 -9.22 -5.87 13.23
N SER A 78 -9.69 -5.36 12.09
CA SER A 78 -9.71 -6.15 10.87
C SER A 78 -8.29 -6.37 10.36
N TYR A 79 -8.10 -7.40 9.53
CA TYR A 79 -6.81 -7.64 8.89
C TYR A 79 -6.66 -6.69 7.70
N ASP A 80 -5.74 -5.74 7.82
CA ASP A 80 -5.58 -4.64 6.87
C ASP A 80 -5.25 -5.13 5.46
N ASP A 81 -4.48 -6.21 5.36
CA ASP A 81 -4.02 -6.79 4.10
C ASP A 81 -5.18 -7.23 3.20
N ARG A 82 -6.30 -7.68 3.78
CA ARG A 82 -7.52 -8.00 3.01
C ARG A 82 -8.08 -6.77 2.29
N PHE A 83 -8.12 -5.62 2.96
CA PHE A 83 -8.63 -4.38 2.36
C PHE A 83 -7.73 -3.92 1.21
N ILE A 84 -6.42 -4.02 1.41
CA ILE A 84 -5.42 -3.64 0.40
C ILE A 84 -5.55 -4.52 -0.84
N VAL A 85 -5.51 -5.85 -0.65
CA VAL A 85 -5.56 -6.81 -1.76
C VAL A 85 -6.91 -6.77 -2.47
N GLN A 86 -8.01 -6.71 -1.73
CA GLN A 86 -9.35 -6.61 -2.30
C GLN A 86 -9.48 -5.36 -3.17
N TYR A 87 -9.17 -4.19 -2.62
CA TYR A 87 -9.36 -2.93 -3.34
C TYR A 87 -8.40 -2.82 -4.53
N ALA A 88 -7.15 -3.30 -4.40
CA ALA A 88 -6.22 -3.38 -5.53
C ALA A 88 -6.71 -4.30 -6.65
N THR A 89 -7.34 -5.42 -6.30
CA THR A 89 -7.95 -6.32 -7.28
C THR A 89 -9.12 -5.66 -8.00
N GLU A 90 -10.00 -4.97 -7.27
CA GLU A 90 -11.19 -4.34 -7.82
C GLU A 90 -10.88 -3.17 -8.77
N CYS A 91 -9.79 -2.42 -8.53
CA CYS A 91 -9.40 -1.28 -9.37
C CYS A 91 -8.24 -1.57 -10.34
N GLY A 92 -7.69 -2.79 -10.36
CA GLY A 92 -6.53 -3.14 -11.17
C GLY A 92 -5.26 -2.35 -10.79
N GLY A 93 -5.07 -2.07 -9.51
CA GLY A 93 -3.95 -1.29 -8.99
C GLY A 93 -2.73 -2.12 -8.58
N VAL A 94 -1.63 -1.43 -8.29
CA VAL A 94 -0.36 -2.00 -7.82
C VAL A 94 -0.25 -1.88 -6.30
N ILE A 95 0.18 -2.95 -5.63
CA ILE A 95 0.43 -2.96 -4.20
C ILE A 95 1.93 -2.82 -3.93
N VAL A 96 2.32 -1.79 -3.20
CA VAL A 96 3.67 -1.54 -2.73
C VAL A 96 3.82 -2.10 -1.33
N THR A 97 4.52 -3.21 -1.19
CA THR A 97 4.62 -3.97 0.07
C THR A 97 5.89 -4.81 0.08
N THR A 98 6.35 -5.23 1.26
CA THR A 98 7.36 -6.31 1.36
C THR A 98 6.75 -7.64 1.78
N ASP A 99 5.43 -7.67 2.05
CA ASP A 99 4.68 -8.88 2.31
C ASP A 99 4.32 -9.60 1.01
N ASN A 100 4.26 -10.93 1.05
CA ASN A 100 3.86 -11.78 -0.06
C ASN A 100 2.40 -12.26 0.03
N TYR A 101 1.68 -11.96 1.11
CA TYR A 101 0.26 -12.29 1.31
C TYR A 101 -0.08 -13.76 1.05
N ARG A 102 0.82 -14.68 1.42
CA ARG A 102 0.70 -16.11 1.09
C ARG A 102 -0.54 -16.76 1.70
N ASP A 103 -0.96 -16.27 2.86
CA ASP A 103 -2.18 -16.66 3.55
C ASP A 103 -3.44 -16.26 2.76
N LEU A 104 -3.45 -15.06 2.17
CA LEU A 104 -4.58 -14.54 1.41
C LEU A 104 -4.80 -15.26 0.07
N LEU A 105 -3.74 -15.82 -0.53
CA LEU A 105 -3.86 -16.65 -1.75
C LEU A 105 -4.76 -17.86 -1.55
N GLN A 106 -4.82 -18.43 -0.34
CA GLN A 106 -5.69 -19.56 -0.02
C GLN A 106 -7.12 -19.13 0.32
N GLU A 107 -7.32 -17.86 0.69
CA GLU A 107 -8.62 -17.33 1.10
C GLU A 107 -9.50 -16.99 -0.11
N ASN A 108 -8.93 -16.37 -1.15
CA ASN A 108 -9.69 -15.96 -2.32
C ASN A 108 -8.84 -16.09 -3.60
N PRO A 109 -9.17 -17.02 -4.53
CA PRO A 109 -8.41 -17.23 -5.75
C PRO A 109 -8.44 -16.03 -6.70
N ASN A 110 -9.44 -15.14 -6.59
CA ASN A 110 -9.51 -13.92 -7.42
C ASN A 110 -8.39 -12.93 -7.10
N TRP A 111 -7.72 -13.06 -5.96
CA TRP A 111 -6.59 -12.22 -5.57
C TRP A 111 -5.25 -12.70 -6.12
N LYS A 112 -5.20 -13.90 -6.70
CA LYS A 112 -3.96 -14.53 -7.16
C LYS A 112 -3.19 -13.64 -8.13
N GLU A 113 -3.86 -13.11 -9.14
CA GLU A 113 -3.20 -12.28 -10.14
C GLU A 113 -2.69 -10.96 -9.55
N THR A 114 -3.45 -10.29 -8.66
CA THR A 114 -2.96 -9.11 -7.93
C THR A 114 -1.69 -9.40 -7.14
N ILE A 115 -1.69 -10.50 -6.38
CA ILE A 115 -0.58 -10.87 -5.49
C ILE A 115 0.65 -11.31 -6.30
N GLU A 116 0.45 -12.09 -7.36
CA GLU A 116 1.56 -12.63 -8.15
C GLU A 116 2.13 -11.64 -9.17
N GLN A 117 1.33 -10.71 -9.67
CA GLN A 117 1.70 -9.87 -10.83
C GLN A 117 1.72 -8.37 -10.56
N ARG A 118 1.14 -7.91 -9.44
CA ARG A 118 1.00 -6.47 -9.15
C ARG A 118 1.57 -6.05 -7.80
N ILE A 119 2.47 -6.83 -7.21
CA ILE A 119 3.25 -6.41 -6.04
C ILE A 119 4.55 -5.73 -6.46
N LEU A 120 4.79 -4.54 -5.95
CA LEU A 120 6.06 -3.81 -6.05
C LEU A 120 6.78 -3.82 -4.72
N MET A 121 7.82 -4.64 -4.61
CA MET A 121 8.69 -4.65 -3.44
C MET A 121 9.63 -3.45 -3.41
N PHE A 122 10.13 -3.12 -2.22
CA PHE A 122 11.08 -2.03 -2.02
C PHE A 122 12.05 -2.36 -0.90
N SER A 123 13.11 -1.56 -0.78
CA SER A 123 14.04 -1.59 0.34
C SER A 123 14.31 -0.18 0.85
N TRP A 124 14.60 -0.07 2.14
CA TRP A 124 15.10 1.16 2.75
C TRP A 124 16.60 1.01 3.01
N VAL A 125 17.38 1.96 2.51
CA VAL A 125 18.78 2.15 2.90
C VAL A 125 18.84 3.48 3.64
N ASP A 126 18.93 3.42 4.97
CA ASP A 126 18.70 4.56 5.85
C ASP A 126 17.32 5.23 5.61
N ASP A 127 17.33 6.46 5.07
CA ASP A 127 16.16 7.25 4.69
C ASP A 127 15.88 7.23 3.17
N VAL A 128 16.62 6.41 2.41
CA VAL A 128 16.48 6.30 0.95
C VAL A 128 15.57 5.13 0.62
N LEU A 129 14.43 5.44 -0.01
CA LEU A 129 13.52 4.45 -0.58
C LEU A 129 14.05 3.97 -1.94
N MET A 130 14.22 2.66 -2.09
CA MET A 130 14.71 2.05 -3.32
C MET A 130 13.71 1.03 -3.85
N PHE A 131 13.38 1.15 -5.14
CA PHE A 131 12.58 0.19 -5.90
C PHE A 131 13.47 -0.58 -6.89
N PRO A 132 13.23 -1.89 -7.09
CA PRO A 132 13.89 -2.64 -8.15
C PRO A 132 13.51 -2.05 -9.52
N GLN A 133 14.48 -2.00 -10.43
CA GLN A 133 14.22 -1.59 -11.82
C GLN A 133 13.53 -2.70 -12.61
N ASP A 134 13.55 -3.92 -12.09
CA ASP A 134 12.98 -5.17 -12.60
C ASP A 134 12.02 -5.81 -11.56
N PRO A 135 10.84 -5.22 -11.29
CA PRO A 135 9.94 -5.69 -10.22
C PRO A 135 9.52 -7.16 -10.33
N MET A 136 9.48 -7.69 -11.55
CA MET A 136 9.09 -9.07 -11.89
C MET A 136 10.30 -9.93 -12.30
N GLY A 137 11.51 -9.49 -11.95
CA GLY A 137 12.78 -10.13 -12.31
C GLY A 137 13.22 -9.87 -13.75
N ARG A 138 14.37 -10.43 -14.12
CA ARG A 138 15.10 -10.18 -15.38
C ARG A 138 14.27 -10.23 -16.66
N HIS A 139 13.23 -11.07 -16.69
CA HIS A 139 12.39 -11.30 -17.88
C HIS A 139 11.05 -10.56 -17.81
N GLY A 140 10.80 -9.82 -16.74
CA GLY A 140 9.60 -9.01 -16.57
C GLY A 140 9.74 -7.59 -17.14
N PRO A 141 8.67 -6.80 -17.07
CA PRO A 141 8.70 -5.41 -17.50
C PRO A 141 9.62 -4.56 -16.60
N PRO A 142 10.27 -3.51 -17.14
CA PRO A 142 10.96 -2.52 -16.33
C PRO A 142 9.98 -1.77 -15.43
N LEU A 143 10.48 -1.17 -14.34
CA LEU A 143 9.66 -0.45 -13.35
C LEU A 143 8.73 0.59 -13.98
N ASP A 144 9.19 1.32 -14.99
CA ASP A 144 8.38 2.32 -15.68
C ASP A 144 7.18 1.72 -16.42
N GLU A 145 7.34 0.52 -16.98
CA GLU A 145 6.25 -0.20 -17.64
C GLU A 145 5.35 -0.91 -16.62
N PHE A 146 5.93 -1.47 -15.56
CA PHE A 146 5.18 -2.07 -14.46
C PHE A 146 4.22 -1.06 -13.78
N LEU A 147 4.65 0.20 -13.69
CA LEU A 147 3.85 1.30 -13.14
C LEU A 147 3.00 2.01 -14.20
N LYS A 148 3.12 1.66 -15.48
CA LYS A 148 2.18 2.16 -16.48
C LYS A 148 0.86 1.44 -16.29
N PHE A 149 -0.19 2.22 -16.34
CA PHE A 149 -1.52 1.69 -16.36
C PHE A 149 -2.14 1.97 -17.74
N PRO A 150 -2.91 1.02 -18.31
CA PRO A 150 -3.55 1.22 -19.61
C PRO A 150 -4.62 2.31 -19.52
N ASP A 151 -4.54 3.29 -20.42
CA ASP A 151 -5.50 4.41 -20.53
C ASP A 151 -6.97 3.98 -20.67
#